data_AF-A0A7G6T0X4-F1
#
_entry.id   AF-A0A7G6T0X4-F1
#
_cell.length_a   1.000
_cell.length_b   1.000
_cell.length_c   1.000
_cell.angle_alpha   90.00
_cell.angle_beta   90.00
_cell.angle_gamma   90.00
#
_symmetry.space_group_name_H-M   'P 1'
#
loop_
_entity.id
_entity.type
_entity.pdbx_description
1 polymer ?
#
loop_
_entity_poly.entity_id
_entity_poly.type
_entity_poly.pdbx_seq_one_letter_code
_entity_poly.pdbx_strand_id
1 'polypeptide(L)' 'MGEDGESTGLSAFEFDILREAFRKSVTEMKVAQEYWPDHARRLYQEMADGEPDDSLIARIIGR' A
#
# COMPACT_ATOMS: atom_id res chain seq x y z
N MET A 1 -15.92 11.50 -23.99
CA MET A 1 -14.68 11.24 -23.23
C MET A 1 -15.06 10.28 -22.13
N GLY A 2 -14.33 9.17 -21.98
CA GLY A 2 -14.67 8.09 -21.04
C GLY A 2 -14.82 8.61 -19.62
N GLU A 3 -16.06 8.58 -19.13
CA GLU A 3 -16.37 8.64 -17.72
C GLU A 3 -16.25 7.21 -17.21
N ASP A 4 -15.02 6.78 -16.98
CA ASP A 4 -14.74 5.50 -16.33
C ASP A 4 -14.58 5.78 -14.84
N GLY A 5 -15.68 5.60 -14.11
CA GLY A 5 -15.62 5.45 -12.68
C GLY A 5 -14.81 4.20 -12.35
N GLU A 6 -13.67 4.37 -11.70
CA GLU A 6 -13.00 3.28 -11.01
C GLU A 6 -12.74 3.75 -9.57
N SER A 7 -13.12 2.88 -8.64
CA SER A 7 -13.20 3.08 -7.19
C SER A 7 -12.12 3.96 -6.57
N THR A 8 -12.46 4.52 -5.41
CA THR A 8 -11.61 5.11 -4.36
C THR A 8 -10.49 4.15 -3.86
N GLY A 9 -9.72 3.53 -4.75
CA GLY A 9 -8.66 2.58 -4.46
C GLY A 9 -7.55 2.70 -5.50
N LEU A 10 -6.30 2.65 -5.03
CA LEU A 10 -5.09 2.76 -5.85
C LEU A 10 -5.20 2.02 -7.18
N SER A 11 -4.83 2.69 -8.27
CA SER A 11 -4.63 2.03 -9.56
C SER A 11 -3.56 0.94 -9.45
N ALA A 12 -3.60 -0.06 -10.34
CA ALA A 12 -2.63 -1.16 -10.35
C ALA A 12 -1.17 -0.65 -10.39
N PHE A 13 -0.93 0.48 -11.05
CA PHE A 13 0.37 1.14 -11.10
C PHE A 13 0.78 1.78 -9.77
N GLU A 14 -0.13 2.53 -9.14
CA GLU A 14 0.11 3.16 -7.83
C GLU A 14 0.33 2.09 -6.75
N PHE A 15 -0.40 0.98 -6.86
CA PHE A 15 -0.22 -0.19 -6.01
C PHE A 15 1.17 -0.80 -6.15
N ASP A 16 1.70 -0.93 -7.37
CA ASP A 16 3.02 -1.50 -7.62
C ASP A 16 4.13 -0.59 -7.04
N ILE A 17 4.00 0.72 -7.24
CA ILE A 17 4.88 1.73 -6.63
C ILE A 17 4.86 1.62 -5.10
N LEU A 18 3.66 1.55 -4.50
CA LEU A 18 3.49 1.52 -3.05
C LEU A 18 4.04 0.23 -2.45
N ARG A 19 3.86 -0.90 -3.14
CA ARG A 19 4.45 -2.19 -2.78
C ARG A 19 5.98 -2.18 -2.88
N GLU A 20 6.54 -1.60 -3.93
CA GLU A 20 8.00 -1.44 -4.06
C GLU A 20 8.57 -0.53 -2.98
N ALA A 21 7.93 0.62 -2.73
CA ALA A 21 8.31 1.56 -1.68
C ALA A 21 8.23 0.91 -0.30
N PHE A 22 7.16 0.18 -0.02
CA PHE A 22 7.00 -0.60 1.21
C PHE A 22 8.13 -1.61 1.37
N ARG A 23 8.37 -2.44 0.34
CA ARG A 23 9.39 -3.50 0.37
C ARG A 23 10.79 -2.92 0.59
N LYS A 24 11.09 -1.81 -0.07
CA LYS A 24 12.37 -1.09 0.10
C LYS A 24 12.49 -0.55 1.52
N SER A 25 11.45 0.11 2.01
CA SER A 25 11.37 0.70 3.34
C SER A 25 11.54 -0.34 4.47
N VAL A 26 10.82 -1.46 4.41
CA VAL A 26 10.95 -2.54 5.42
C VAL A 26 12.32 -3.22 5.37
N THR A 27 12.95 -3.29 4.20
CA THR A 27 14.31 -3.84 4.04
C THR A 27 15.36 -2.88 4.58
N GLU A 28 15.25 -1.59 4.27
CA GLU A 28 16.17 -0.54 4.73
C GLU A 28 16.09 -0.35 6.24
N MET A 29 14.88 -0.28 6.81
CA MET A 29 14.65 -0.10 8.24
C MET A 29 14.67 -1.41 9.04
N LYS A 30 14.84 -2.57 8.38
CA LYS A 30 14.75 -3.90 9.00
C LYS A 30 13.48 -4.06 9.86
N VAL A 31 12.35 -3.61 9.33
CA VAL A 31 11.05 -3.69 10.01
C VAL A 31 10.68 -5.16 10.18
N ALA A 32 10.39 -5.58 11.41
CA ALA A 32 9.96 -6.95 11.67
C ALA A 32 8.58 -7.21 11.04
N GLN A 33 8.34 -8.46 10.62
CA GLN A 33 7.10 -8.87 9.93
C GLN A 33 5.83 -8.56 10.74
N GLU A 34 5.93 -8.52 12.07
CA GLU A 34 4.84 -8.16 12.98
C GLU A 34 4.39 -6.70 12.82
N TYR A 35 5.28 -5.81 12.36
CA TYR A 35 5.00 -4.39 12.14
C TYR A 35 4.76 -4.03 10.67
N TRP A 36 4.87 -5.00 9.75
CA TRP A 36 4.58 -4.80 8.33
C TRP A 36 3.18 -4.26 8.05
N PRO A 37 2.09 -4.78 8.67
CA PRO A 37 0.76 -4.22 8.44
C PRO A 37 0.61 -2.77 8.92
N ASP A 38 1.19 -2.41 10.08
CA ASP A 38 1.17 -1.02 10.58
C ASP A 38 1.96 -0.09 9.65
N HIS A 39 3.12 -0.55 9.18
CA HIS A 39 3.99 0.21 8.28
C HIS A 39 3.36 0.42 6.90
N ALA A 40 2.75 -0.63 6.33
CA ALA A 40 2.02 -0.54 5.07
C ALA A 40 0.82 0.42 5.18
N ARG A 41 0.11 0.40 6.32
CA ARG A 41 -1.02 1.31 6.58
C ARG A 41 -0.57 2.77 6.64
N ARG A 42 0.51 3.08 7.36
CA ARG A 42 1.06 4.45 7.36
C ARG A 42 1.52 4.89 5.99
N LEU A 43 2.28 4.04 5.28
CA LEU A 43 2.78 4.38 3.94
C LEU A 43 1.62 4.66 2.96
N TYR A 44 0.53 3.90 3.07
CA TYR A 44 -0.67 4.15 2.29
C TYR A 44 -1.31 5.49 2.65
N GLN A 45 -1.50 5.78 3.94
CA GLN A 45 -2.07 7.06 4.37
C GLN A 45 -1.19 8.27 4.00
N GLU A 46 0.12 8.08 3.84
CA GLU A 46 1.03 9.13 3.35
C GLU A 46 0.90 9.38 1.84
N MET A 47 0.54 8.35 1.07
CA MET A 47 0.47 8.44 -0.41
C MET A 47 -0.95 8.65 -0.94
N ALA A 48 -1.96 8.21 -0.21
CA ALA A 48 -3.36 8.26 -0.61
C ALA A 48 -4.22 8.83 0.51
N ASP A 49 -5.19 9.67 0.14
CA ASP A 49 -6.21 10.18 1.06
C ASP A 49 -7.26 9.07 1.27
N GLY A 50 -7.05 8.24 2.29
CA GLY A 50 -7.96 7.14 2.60
C GLY A 50 -7.43 6.17 3.64
N GLU A 51 -8.32 5.33 4.16
CA GLU A 51 -7.96 4.25 5.06
C GLU A 51 -7.85 2.94 4.26
N PRO A 52 -6.68 2.28 4.27
CA PRO A 52 -6.50 1.03 3.54
C PRO A 52 -7.21 -0.10 4.29
N ASP A 53 -7.96 -0.90 3.54
CA ASP A 53 -8.61 -2.10 4.06
C ASP A 53 -7.58 -3.19 4.37
N ASP A 54 -7.87 -4.09 5.32
CA ASP A 54 -6.96 -5.18 5.70
C ASP A 54 -6.58 -6.07 4.50
N SER A 55 -7.52 -6.22 3.55
CA SER A 55 -7.27 -6.95 2.30
C SER A 55 -6.24 -6.25 1.41
N LEU A 56 -6.24 -4.92 1.38
CA LEU A 56 -5.27 -4.14 0.63
C LEU A 56 -3.89 -4.21 1.30
N ILE A 57 -3.85 -4.10 2.62
CA ILE A 57 -2.63 -4.26 3.42
C ILE A 57 -2.02 -5.65 3.18
N ALA A 58 -2.82 -6.72 3.25
CA ALA A 58 -2.40 -8.08 2.94
C ALA A 58 -1.76 -8.19 1.54
N ARG A 59 -2.34 -7.49 0.57
CA ARG A 59 -1.84 -7.46 -0.80
C ARG A 59 -0.50 -6.69 -0.91
N ILE A 60 -0.34 -5.58 -0.18
CA ILE A 60 0.91 -4.78 -0.14
C ILE A 60 2.05 -5.59 0.48
N ILE A 61 1.78 -6.27 1.59
CA ILE A 61 2.78 -7.13 2.26
C ILE A 61 3.06 -8.42 1.47
N GLY A 62 2.25 -8.74 0.46
CA GLY A 62 2.44 -9.88 -0.44
C GLY A 62 1.98 -11.22 0.15
N ARG A 63 0.92 -11.21 0.96
CA ARG A 63 0.31 -12.40 1.58
C ARG A 63 -0.95 -12.86 0.87
#